data_AF-K0Q1Y8-F1
#
_entry.id   AF-K0Q1Y8-F1
#
_cell.length_a   1.000
_cell.length_b   1.000
_cell.length_c   1.000
_cell.angle_alpha   90.00
_cell.angle_beta   90.00
_cell.angle_gamma   90.00
#
_symmetry.space_group_name_H-M   'P 1'
#
loop_
_entity.id
_entity.type
_entity.pdbx_description
1 polymer ?
#
loop_
_entity_poly.entity_id
_entity_poly.type
_entity_poly.pdbx_seq_one_letter_code
_entity_poly.pdbx_strand_id
1 'polypeptide(L)'
;MTTALATLRRAVWDSLLPPPKLRLSDWIEHTVHLPEGVSSLTGKVRLWPPQREIADAIGDSAIERVTLVKPVRVGFSMSVEHDFGCGATDFRFGYHNPGQA
;
A
#
# COMPACT_ATOMS: atom_id res chain seq x y z
N MET A 1 22.91 13.98 -28.35
CA MET A 1 22.67 12.51 -28.34
C MET A 1 23.15 11.84 -27.05
N THR A 2 24.30 12.22 -26.49
CA THR A 2 24.85 11.67 -25.23
C THR A 2 23.94 11.82 -24.01
N THR A 3 23.23 12.94 -23.86
CA THR A 3 22.31 13.16 -22.73
C THR A 3 21.12 12.20 -22.74
N ALA A 4 20.55 11.91 -23.91
CA ALA A 4 19.41 10.99 -24.04
C ALA A 4 19.79 9.55 -23.66
N LEU A 5 20.98 9.10 -24.08
CA LEU A 5 21.49 7.78 -23.71
C LEU A 5 21.77 7.68 -22.20
N ALA A 6 22.31 8.74 -21.59
CA ALA A 6 22.56 8.80 -20.16
C ALA A 6 21.25 8.74 -19.33
N THR A 7 20.21 9.48 -19.75
CA THR A 7 18.89 9.44 -19.13
C THR A 7 18.25 8.06 -19.26
N LEU A 8 18.29 7.45 -20.45
CA LEU A 8 17.74 6.11 -20.66
C LEU A 8 18.47 5.07 -19.81
N ARG A 9 19.80 5.10 -19.77
CA ARG A 9 20.60 4.19 -18.95
C ARG A 9 20.24 4.29 -17.47
N ARG A 10 20.03 5.51 -16.96
CA ARG A 10 19.64 5.73 -15.56
C ARG A 10 18.24 5.18 -15.27
N ALA A 11 17.26 5.49 -16.13
CA ALA A 11 15.89 4.98 -15.98
C ALA A 11 15.81 3.45 -16.04
N VAL A 12 16.56 2.82 -16.95
CA VAL A 12 16.65 1.36 -17.02
C VAL A 12 17.27 0.79 -15.75
N TRP A 13 18.37 1.38 -15.27
CA TRP A 13 19.02 0.93 -14.04
C TRP A 13 18.11 1.05 -12.81
N ASP A 14 17.38 2.17 -12.69
CA ASP A 14 16.42 2.37 -11.60
C ASP A 14 15.25 1.38 -11.67
N SER A 15 14.84 0.95 -12.87
CA SER A 15 13.79 -0.06 -13.05
C SER A 15 14.22 -1.50 -12.70
N LEU A 16 15.53 -1.77 -12.71
CA LEU A 16 16.11 -3.07 -12.35
C LEU A 16 16.36 -3.20 -10.84
N LEU A 17 16.35 -2.08 -10.10
CA LEU A 17 16.45 -2.13 -8.65
C LEU A 17 15.13 -2.67 -8.08
N PRO A 18 15.20 -3.53 -7.05
CA PRO A 18 13.98 -3.96 -6.36
C PRO A 18 13.27 -2.72 -5.81
N PRO A 19 11.92 -2.68 -5.85
CA PRO A 19 11.17 -1.57 -5.30
C PRO A 19 11.56 -1.36 -3.84
N PRO A 20 11.61 -0.10 -3.38
CA PRO A 20 11.98 0.20 -2.01
C PRO A 20 11.05 -0.54 -1.04
N LYS A 21 11.64 -1.13 0.00
CA LYS A 21 10.86 -1.75 1.08
C LYS A 21 10.16 -0.63 1.84
N LEU A 22 8.87 -0.45 1.54
CA LEU A 22 8.01 0.50 2.24
C LEU A 22 7.26 -0.23 3.35
N ARG A 23 7.01 0.48 4.45
CA ARG A 23 5.99 0.06 5.40
C ARG A 23 4.65 0.08 4.68
N LEU A 24 3.76 -0.87 4.98
CA LEU A 24 2.48 -0.96 4.30
C LEU A 24 1.69 0.35 4.43
N SER A 25 1.70 0.99 5.60
CA SER A 25 1.05 2.28 5.79
C SER A 25 1.56 3.39 4.85
N ASP A 26 2.88 3.45 4.64
CA ASP A 26 3.49 4.43 3.75
C ASP A 26 3.08 4.15 2.31
N TRP A 27 3.10 2.88 1.88
CA TRP A 27 2.64 2.49 0.56
C TRP A 27 1.17 2.89 0.31
N ILE A 28 0.28 2.61 1.28
CA ILE A 28 -1.14 2.95 1.18
C ILE A 28 -1.33 4.44 0.97
N GLU A 29 -0.72 5.25 1.84
CA GLU A 29 -0.86 6.70 1.72
C GLU A 29 -0.20 7.26 0.47
N HIS A 30 0.83 6.62 -0.11
CA HIS A 30 1.45 7.09 -1.35
C HIS A 30 0.67 6.71 -2.61
N THR A 31 0.05 5.54 -2.63
CA THR A 31 -0.46 4.90 -3.85
C THR A 31 -1.98 4.86 -3.93
N VAL A 32 -2.68 4.68 -2.81
CA VAL A 32 -4.13 4.41 -2.81
C VAL A 32 -4.92 5.71 -2.96
N HIS A 33 -5.86 5.70 -3.91
CA HIS A 33 -6.79 6.79 -4.17
C HIS A 33 -8.22 6.24 -4.17
N LEU A 34 -9.08 6.85 -3.35
CA LEU A 34 -10.50 6.49 -3.27
C LEU A 34 -11.25 7.17 -4.42
N PRO A 35 -11.93 6.40 -5.29
CA PRO A 35 -12.72 6.96 -6.38
C PRO A 35 -14.00 7.62 -5.87
N GLU A 36 -14.55 8.52 -6.68
CA GLU A 36 -15.85 9.13 -6.39
C GLU A 36 -16.96 8.07 -6.36
N GLY A 37 -17.84 8.15 -5.36
CA GLY A 37 -19.04 7.31 -5.26
C GLY A 37 -18.94 6.09 -4.34
N VAL A 38 -17.73 5.67 -3.92
CA VAL A 38 -17.54 4.57 -2.94
C VAL A 38 -17.14 5.05 -1.55
N SER A 39 -16.74 6.32 -1.43
CA SER A 39 -16.34 6.97 -0.19
C SER A 39 -16.91 8.40 -0.14
N SER A 40 -17.24 8.88 1.06
CA SER A 40 -17.56 10.29 1.29
C SER A 40 -16.33 11.20 1.22
N LEU A 41 -15.13 10.62 1.30
CA LEU A 41 -13.85 11.28 1.15
C LEU A 41 -13.15 10.70 -0.09
N THR A 42 -13.25 11.44 -1.20
CA THR A 42 -12.57 11.14 -2.46
C THR A 42 -11.11 11.58 -2.38
N GLY A 43 -10.23 10.84 -3.07
CA GLY A 43 -8.84 11.24 -3.29
C GLY A 43 -7.85 10.40 -2.51
N LYS A 44 -6.67 10.97 -2.25
CA LYS A 44 -5.54 10.26 -1.65
C LYS A 44 -5.87 9.80 -0.23
N VAL A 45 -5.68 8.50 0.04
CA VAL A 45 -5.96 7.92 1.36
C VAL A 45 -5.03 8.53 2.41
N ARG A 46 -5.58 8.84 3.58
CA ARG A 46 -4.84 9.25 4.78
C ARG A 46 -5.27 8.36 5.93
N LEU A 47 -4.32 7.60 6.46
CA LEU A 47 -4.57 6.68 7.56
C LEU A 47 -4.53 7.45 8.87
N TRP A 48 -5.51 7.18 9.74
CA TRP A 48 -5.46 7.64 11.13
C TRP A 48 -4.46 6.76 11.91
N PRO A 49 -3.95 7.24 13.06
CA PRO A 49 -2.82 6.57 13.74
C PRO A 49 -3.04 5.07 14.02
N PRO A 50 -4.21 4.61 14.51
CA PRO A 50 -4.46 3.18 14.70
C PRO A 50 -4.45 2.40 13.39
N GLN A 51 -5.02 2.95 12.31
CA GLN A 51 -5.00 2.31 10.98
C GLN A 51 -3.57 2.13 10.45
N ARG A 52 -2.67 3.08 10.72
CA ARG A 52 -1.26 2.98 10.37
C ARG A 52 -0.60 1.83 11.10
N GLU A 53 -0.79 1.74 12.41
CA GLU A 53 -0.23 0.65 13.22
C GLU A 53 -0.74 -0.72 12.77
N ILE A 54 -2.04 -0.81 12.44
CA ILE A 54 -2.65 -2.04 11.91
C ILE A 54 -2.04 -2.42 10.56
N ALA A 55 -1.91 -1.46 9.64
CA ALA A 55 -1.27 -1.68 8.34
C ALA A 55 0.15 -2.22 8.51
N ASP A 56 0.92 -1.58 9.39
CA ASP A 56 2.31 -1.96 9.61
C ASP A 56 2.44 -3.33 10.26
N ALA A 57 1.54 -3.68 11.19
CA ALA A 57 1.48 -5.01 11.77
C ALA A 57 1.09 -6.09 10.74
N ILE A 58 0.20 -5.78 9.79
CA ILE A 58 -0.15 -6.69 8.68
C ILE A 58 1.02 -6.85 7.71
N GLY A 59 1.76 -5.77 7.45
CA GLY A 59 2.91 -5.77 6.55
C GLY A 59 4.19 -6.39 7.15
N ASP A 60 4.24 -6.62 8.45
CA ASP A 60 5.41 -7.18 9.13
C ASP A 60 5.49 -8.70 8.97
N SER A 61 6.56 -9.18 8.31
CA SER A 61 6.80 -10.61 8.11
C SER A 61 7.07 -11.39 9.41
N ALA A 62 7.41 -10.72 10.50
CA ALA A 62 7.58 -11.36 11.80
C ALA A 62 6.25 -11.69 12.50
N ILE A 63 5.13 -11.14 12.01
CA ILE A 63 3.80 -11.30 12.60
C ILE A 63 2.97 -12.25 11.74
N GLU A 64 2.76 -13.48 12.24
CA GLU A 64 1.96 -14.49 11.52
C GLU A 64 0.47 -14.13 11.48
N ARG A 65 -0.04 -13.48 12.52
CA ARG A 65 -1.47 -13.23 12.69
C ARG A 65 -1.76 -11.92 13.42
N VAL A 66 -2.65 -11.13 12.84
CA VAL A 66 -3.23 -9.93 13.46
C VAL A 66 -4.68 -10.19 13.80
N THR A 67 -5.08 -9.97 15.05
CA THR A 67 -6.49 -10.08 15.51
C THR A 67 -6.95 -8.73 16.02
N LEU A 68 -8.12 -8.30 15.53
CA LEU A 68 -8.65 -6.96 15.77
C LEU A 68 -10.04 -7.03 16.40
N VAL A 69 -10.24 -6.28 17.48
CA VAL A 69 -11.57 -6.01 18.02
C VAL A 69 -11.97 -4.62 17.57
N LYS A 70 -12.95 -4.56 16.66
CA LYS A 70 -13.44 -3.29 16.10
C LYS A 70 -14.86 -2.98 16.58
N PRO A 71 -15.19 -1.70 16.84
CA PRO A 71 -16.57 -1.27 17.07
C PRO A 71 -17.41 -1.33 15.78
N VAL A 72 -18.73 -1.35 15.92
CA VAL A 72 -19.64 -1.39 14.77
C VAL A 72 -19.61 -0.05 13.99
N ARG A 73 -19.85 -0.10 12.66
CA ARG A 73 -20.01 1.07 11.76
C ARG A 73 -18.81 2.04 11.60
N VAL A 74 -17.61 1.66 11.99
CA VAL A 74 -16.40 2.51 11.78
C VAL A 74 -15.73 2.38 10.41
N GLY A 75 -16.44 1.86 9.40
CA GLY A 75 -15.88 1.69 8.05
C GLY A 75 -14.76 0.64 7.95
N PHE A 76 -14.56 -0.20 8.98
CA PHE A 76 -13.43 -1.14 9.03
C PHE A 76 -13.35 -2.09 7.83
N SER A 77 -14.49 -2.60 7.35
CA SER A 77 -14.54 -3.50 6.20
C SER A 77 -14.04 -2.83 4.91
N MET A 78 -14.33 -1.53 4.72
CA MET A 78 -13.78 -0.77 3.60
C MET A 78 -12.25 -0.70 3.69
N SER A 79 -11.70 -0.46 4.89
CA SER A 79 -10.24 -0.44 5.05
C SER A 79 -9.56 -1.79 4.83
N VAL A 80 -10.17 -2.91 5.23
CA VAL A 80 -9.58 -4.24 4.99
C VAL A 80 -9.60 -4.59 3.50
N GLU A 81 -10.73 -4.36 2.84
CA GLU A 81 -10.87 -4.73 1.43
C GLU A 81 -10.09 -3.81 0.51
N HIS A 82 -10.21 -2.50 0.72
CA HIS A 82 -9.69 -1.48 -0.18
C HIS A 82 -8.29 -0.99 0.21
N ASP A 83 -8.05 -0.71 1.49
CA ASP A 83 -6.80 -0.08 1.92
C ASP A 83 -5.68 -1.11 2.16
N PHE A 84 -5.99 -2.25 2.80
CA PHE A 84 -5.01 -3.33 3.02
C PHE A 84 -4.89 -4.29 1.84
N GLY A 85 -5.79 -4.21 0.85
CA GLY A 85 -5.75 -5.05 -0.34
C GLY A 85 -6.16 -6.52 -0.12
N CYS A 86 -6.96 -6.83 0.90
CA CYS A 86 -7.47 -8.19 1.13
C CYS A 86 -8.69 -8.56 0.24
N GLY A 87 -9.18 -7.65 -0.61
CA GLY A 87 -10.30 -7.91 -1.53
C GLY A 87 -9.88 -8.62 -2.84
N ALA A 88 -10.81 -9.34 -3.47
CA ALA A 88 -10.58 -10.11 -4.70
C ALA A 88 -10.37 -9.28 -5.99
N THR A 89 -10.26 -7.95 -5.89
CA THR A 89 -10.26 -7.04 -7.05
C THR A 89 -9.02 -6.16 -7.07
N ASP A 90 -8.24 -6.39 -8.13
CA ASP A 90 -7.19 -5.55 -8.72
C ASP A 90 -5.73 -5.78 -8.25
N PHE A 91 -5.11 -6.81 -8.83
CA PHE A 91 -3.66 -7.11 -8.80
C PHE A 91 -2.77 -6.01 -9.42
N ARG A 92 -3.32 -4.88 -9.87
CA ARG A 92 -2.54 -3.76 -10.45
C ARG A 92 -1.86 -2.89 -9.40
N PHE A 93 -2.30 -2.95 -8.14
CA PHE A 93 -1.74 -2.16 -7.03
C PHE A 93 -1.10 -3.05 -5.95
N GLY A 94 -0.59 -4.22 -6.29
CA GLY A 94 -0.10 -5.17 -5.28
C GLY A 94 1.09 -4.63 -4.48
N TYR A 95 0.87 -4.30 -3.20
CA TYR A 95 1.94 -4.32 -2.21
C TYR A 95 2.46 -5.77 -2.12
N HIS A 96 3.57 -6.04 -2.78
CA HIS A 96 4.26 -7.32 -2.65
C HIS A 96 5.20 -7.21 -1.45
N ASN A 97 4.83 -7.77 -0.30
CA ASN A 97 5.74 -7.93 0.82
C ASN A 97 6.87 -8.87 0.38
N PRO A 98 8.10 -8.40 0.13
CA PRO A 98 9.11 -9.23 -0.52
C PRO A 98 9.64 -10.36 0.37
N GLY A 99 9.19 -10.48 1.63
CA GLY A 99 9.75 -11.42 2.59
C GLY A 99 11.21 -11.09 2.89
N GLN A 100 11.65 -11.29 4.12
CA GLN A 100 13.08 -11.33 4.39
C GLN A 100 13.62 -12.69 3.94
N ALA A 101 14.77 -12.67 3.25
CA ALA A 101 15.57 -13.85 2.91
C ALA A 101 16.21 -14.45 4.16
#